data_AF-A0A447EB47-F1
#
_entry.id   AF-A0A447EB47-F1
#
_cell.length_a   1.000
_cell.length_b   1.000
_cell.length_c   1.000
_cell.angle_alpha   90.00
_cell.angle_beta   90.00
_cell.angle_gamma   90.00
#
_symmetry.space_group_name_H-M   'P 1'
#
loop_
_entity.id
_entity.type
_entity.pdbx_description
1 polymer ?
#
loop_
_entity_poly.entity_id
_entity_poly.type
_entity_poly.pdbx_seq_one_letter_code
_entity_poly.pdbx_strand_id
1 'polypeptide(L)'
;MSIFTDMIPAELLINEYKKGQSGAKHDNYVSVGRIMVAIYKNNSFKNTGTVKYQDSTHSGITMSKVFIDGKEYRIDIDTQHYEVQDFDTSGRQTTLILKRIDLYG
;
A
#
# COMPACT_ATOMS: atom_id res chain seq x y z
N MET A 1 15.47 -2.94 16.79
CA MET A 1 15.71 -2.72 15.34
C MET A 1 15.28 -1.31 15.01
N SER A 2 15.95 -0.65 14.07
CA SER A 2 15.63 0.73 13.66
C SER A 2 14.77 0.67 12.41
N ILE A 3 13.74 1.51 12.30
CA ILE A 3 12.88 1.56 11.09
C ILE A 3 13.74 1.81 9.84
N PHE A 4 14.83 2.58 9.97
CA PHE A 4 15.74 2.88 8.86
C PHE A 4 16.53 1.67 8.35
N THR A 5 16.81 0.67 9.21
CA THR A 5 17.51 -0.56 8.78
C THR A 5 16.58 -1.53 8.06
N ASP A 6 15.26 -1.39 8.26
CA ASP A 6 14.27 -2.32 7.76
C ASP A 6 13.66 -1.85 6.43
N MET A 7 13.94 -0.61 6.02
CA MET A 7 13.44 -0.08 4.75
C MET A 7 14.15 -0.74 3.57
N ILE A 8 13.34 -1.25 2.64
CA ILE A 8 13.80 -1.84 1.37
C ILE A 8 13.22 -1.07 0.19
N PRO A 9 13.89 -1.06 -0.97
CA PRO A 9 13.33 -0.46 -2.18
C PRO A 9 12.09 -1.25 -2.64
N ALA A 10 11.05 -0.52 -3.01
CA ALA A 10 9.79 -1.05 -3.52
C ALA A 10 9.31 -0.24 -4.72
N GLU A 11 8.56 -0.89 -5.60
CA GLU A 11 7.88 -0.20 -6.70
C GLU A 11 6.53 0.32 -6.21
N LEU A 12 6.27 1.60 -6.45
CA LEU A 12 5.00 2.25 -6.17
C LEU A 12 4.20 2.34 -7.47
N LEU A 13 2.96 1.87 -7.43
CA LEU A 13 2.03 1.91 -8.54
C LEU A 13 0.78 2.71 -8.17
N ILE A 14 0.17 3.35 -9.17
CA ILE A 14 -1.13 4.02 -9.03
C ILE A 14 -2.13 3.34 -9.95
N ASN A 15 -3.36 3.13 -9.47
CA ASN A 15 -4.46 2.67 -10.31
C ASN A 15 -4.92 3.81 -11.23
N GLU A 16 -4.57 3.73 -12.51
CA GLU A 16 -5.14 4.59 -13.53
C GLU A 16 -6.38 3.91 -14.11
N TYR A 17 -7.56 4.18 -13.52
CA TYR A 17 -8.80 3.62 -14.04
C TYR A 17 -8.97 3.92 -15.53
N LYS A 18 -8.92 2.88 -16.37
CA LYS A 18 -9.30 2.98 -17.77
C LYS A 18 -10.80 2.74 -17.88
N LYS A 19 -11.54 3.69 -18.46
CA LYS A 19 -12.92 3.46 -18.88
C LYS A 19 -12.90 2.45 -20.02
N GLY A 20 -13.30 1.20 -19.76
CA GLY A 20 -13.53 0.21 -20.79
C GLY A 20 -14.77 0.54 -21.64
N GLN A 21 -14.83 0.00 -22.87
CA GLN A 21 -15.98 0.19 -23.81
C GLN A 21 -17.34 -0.21 -23.22
N SER A 22 -17.37 -1.07 -22.19
CA SER A 22 -18.59 -1.54 -21.52
C SER A 22 -18.90 -0.81 -20.20
N GLY A 23 -18.17 0.24 -19.84
CA GLY A 23 -18.34 0.95 -18.56
C GLY A 23 -17.80 0.22 -17.32
N ALA A 24 -17.34 -1.03 -17.46
CA ALA A 24 -16.62 -1.74 -16.42
C ALA A 24 -15.26 -1.07 -16.16
N LYS A 25 -14.99 -0.75 -14.89
CA LYS A 25 -13.66 -0.29 -14.46
C LYS A 25 -12.73 -1.49 -14.48
N HIS A 26 -11.61 -1.35 -15.18
CA HIS A 26 -10.51 -2.31 -15.08
C HIS A 26 -9.37 -1.63 -14.34
N ASP A 27 -8.86 -2.32 -13.33
CA ASP A 27 -7.70 -1.82 -12.59
C ASP A 27 -6.48 -1.88 -13.51
N ASN A 28 -5.78 -0.76 -13.61
CA ASN A 28 -4.58 -0.61 -14.43
C ASN A 28 -3.53 0.10 -13.59
N TYR A 29 -2.86 -0.70 -12.76
CA TYR A 29 -1.75 -0.24 -11.95
C TYR A 29 -0.54 0.05 -12.83
N VAL A 30 -0.13 1.32 -12.87
CA VAL A 30 1.06 1.77 -13.58
C VAL A 30 2.13 2.19 -12.58
N SER A 31 3.39 1.86 -12.87
CA SER A 31 4.52 2.26 -12.05
C SER A 31 4.68 3.78 -12.08
N VAL A 32 4.79 4.39 -10.90
CA VAL A 32 5.02 5.84 -10.73
C VAL A 32 6.38 6.15 -10.09
N GLY A 33 7.15 5.12 -9.75
CA GLY A 33 8.52 5.25 -9.24
C GLY A 33 8.86 4.24 -8.14
N ARG A 34 10.05 4.41 -7.57
CA ARG A 34 10.53 3.58 -6.45
C ARG A 34 10.51 4.37 -5.15
N ILE A 35 10.12 3.71 -4.06
CA ILE A 35 10.15 4.25 -2.70
C ILE A 35 10.93 3.31 -1.78
N MET A 36 11.46 3.85 -0.68
CA MET A 36 11.98 3.03 0.43
C MET A 36 10.86 2.80 1.43
N VAL A 37 10.57 1.55 1.79
CA VAL A 37 9.47 1.20 2.70
C VAL A 37 9.88 0.05 3.61
N ALA A 38 9.51 0.14 4.89
CA ALA A 38 9.53 -0.98 5.82
C ALA A 38 8.11 -1.53 5.94
N ILE A 39 7.94 -2.85 5.85
CA ILE A 39 6.64 -3.53 5.91
C ILE A 39 6.65 -4.55 7.05
N TYR A 40 5.63 -4.48 7.91
CA TYR A 40 5.48 -5.33 9.07
C TYR A 40 4.13 -6.04 9.02
N LYS A 41 4.12 -7.36 9.22
CA LYS A 41 2.87 -8.13 9.32
C LYS A 41 2.15 -7.75 10.61
N ASN A 42 0.86 -7.45 10.52
CA ASN A 42 0.06 -7.16 11.71
C ASN A 42 -0.05 -8.42 12.57
N ASN A 43 0.10 -8.29 13.89
CA ASN A 43 -0.15 -9.38 14.81
C ASN A 43 -1.64 -9.78 14.74
N SER A 44 -1.92 -11.08 14.89
CA SER A 44 -3.25 -11.70 14.73
C SER A 44 -4.35 -11.22 15.70
N PHE A 45 -4.08 -10.20 16.51
CA PHE A 45 -5.08 -9.55 17.34
C PHE A 45 -5.98 -8.70 16.44
N LYS A 46 -7.16 -9.25 16.10
CA LYS A 46 -8.21 -8.53 15.38
C LYS A 46 -8.60 -7.29 16.18
N ASN A 47 -8.13 -6.13 15.76
CA ASN A 47 -8.55 -4.86 16.34
C ASN A 47 -9.98 -4.59 15.84
N THR A 48 -10.99 -4.88 16.67
CA THR A 48 -12.42 -4.80 16.32
C THR A 48 -12.96 -3.37 16.28
N GLY A 49 -12.12 -2.36 16.55
CA GLY A 49 -12.54 -0.97 16.75
C GLY A 49 -12.86 -0.16 15.49
N THR A 50 -12.49 -0.59 14.28
CA THR A 50 -12.83 0.16 13.05
C THR A 50 -12.85 -0.74 11.82
N VAL A 51 -13.90 -0.63 11.00
CA VAL A 51 -14.13 -1.46 9.80
C VAL A 51 -12.94 -1.40 8.82
N LYS A 52 -12.28 -0.24 8.68
CA LYS A 52 -11.11 -0.06 7.80
C LYS A 52 -9.92 -0.96 8.15
N TYR A 53 -9.78 -1.37 9.41
CA TYR A 53 -8.66 -2.21 9.86
C TYR A 53 -8.96 -3.71 9.77
N GLN A 54 -10.20 -4.12 9.48
CA GLN A 54 -10.57 -5.54 9.48
C GLN A 54 -9.86 -6.34 8.38
N ASP A 55 -9.59 -5.70 7.24
CA ASP A 55 -8.95 -6.32 6.08
C ASP A 55 -7.43 -6.03 5.99
N SER A 56 -6.89 -5.19 6.89
CA SER A 56 -5.46 -4.91 6.89
C SER A 56 -4.67 -6.11 7.39
N THR A 57 -3.65 -6.48 6.62
CA THR A 57 -2.77 -7.62 6.94
C THR A 57 -1.38 -7.16 7.37
N HIS A 58 -0.97 -5.96 6.97
CA HIS A 58 0.34 -5.39 7.21
C HIS A 58 0.24 -3.89 7.50
N SER A 59 1.24 -3.35 8.19
CA SER A 59 1.49 -1.93 8.34
C SER A 59 2.78 -1.58 7.61
N GLY A 60 2.85 -0.39 7.03
CA GLY A 60 4.03 0.10 6.34
C GLY A 60 4.50 1.45 6.86
N ILE A 61 5.79 1.73 6.71
CA ILE A 61 6.38 3.03 6.99
C ILE A 61 7.32 3.42 5.85
N THR A 62 7.18 4.64 5.35
CA THR A 62 8.06 5.20 4.32
C THR A 62 8.39 6.65 4.62
N MET A 63 9.55 7.12 4.15
CA MET A 63 9.88 8.56 4.17
C MET A 63 9.18 9.33 3.03
N SER A 64 8.61 8.61 2.06
CA SER A 64 7.96 9.22 0.90
C SER A 64 6.66 9.95 1.28
N LYS A 65 6.45 11.14 0.71
CA LYS A 65 5.28 12.00 0.94
C LYS A 65 4.37 12.14 -0.28
N VAL A 66 4.53 11.25 -1.27
CA VAL A 66 3.86 11.33 -2.58
C VAL A 66 2.40 10.84 -2.59
N PHE A 67 1.89 10.38 -1.44
CA PHE A 67 0.52 9.86 -1.34
C PHE A 67 -0.49 11.00 -1.28
N ILE A 68 -1.54 10.88 -2.09
CA ILE A 68 -2.57 11.90 -2.31
C ILE A 68 -3.93 11.24 -2.18
N ASP A 69 -4.83 11.89 -1.44
CA ASP A 69 -6.19 11.41 -1.20
C ASP A 69 -6.96 11.20 -2.52
N GLY A 70 -7.80 10.15 -2.56
CA GLY A 70 -8.59 9.80 -3.73
C GLY A 70 -7.82 9.06 -4.84
N LYS A 71 -6.55 8.73 -4.61
CA LYS A 71 -5.77 7.81 -5.47
C LYS A 71 -5.65 6.44 -4.79
N GLU A 72 -5.67 5.39 -5.60
CA GLU A 72 -5.42 4.03 -5.15
C GLU A 72 -3.98 3.65 -5.50
N TYR A 73 -3.25 3.16 -4.50
CA TYR A 73 -1.84 2.80 -4.63
C TYR A 73 -1.64 1.30 -4.39
N ARG A 74 -0.64 0.74 -5.06
CA ARG A 74 -0.08 -0.58 -4.77
C ARG A 74 1.42 -0.47 -4.58
N ILE A 75 1.95 -1.26 -3.66
CA ILE A 75 3.38 -1.41 -3.43
C ILE A 75 3.77 -2.83 -3.79
N ASP A 76 4.70 -2.97 -4.73
CA ASP A 76 5.22 -4.25 -5.19
C ASP A 76 6.67 -4.42 -4.72
N ILE A 77 6.94 -5.58 -4.11
CA ILE A 77 8.27 -6.00 -3.63
C ILE A 77 8.49 -7.45 -4.04
N ASP A 78 9.36 -7.66 -5.01
CA ASP A 78 9.61 -8.97 -5.62
C ASP A 78 8.30 -9.65 -6.05
N THR A 79 7.85 -10.67 -5.32
CA THR A 79 6.62 -11.43 -5.58
C THR A 79 5.48 -11.08 -4.62
N GLN A 80 5.63 -10.04 -3.80
CA GLN A 80 4.66 -9.62 -2.81
C GLN A 80 4.01 -8.30 -3.24
N HIS A 81 2.69 -8.26 -3.11
CA HIS A 81 1.87 -7.14 -3.58
C HIS A 81 1.01 -6.64 -2.43
N TYR A 82 1.00 -5.33 -2.23
CA TYR A 82 0.28 -4.70 -1.13
C TYR A 82 -0.57 -3.53 -1.63
N GLU A 83 -1.88 -3.63 -1.47
CA GLU A 83 -2.77 -2.49 -1.65
C GLU A 83 -2.66 -1.56 -0.45
N VAL A 84 -2.57 -0.26 -0.73
CA VAL A 84 -2.61 0.79 0.30
C VAL A 84 -4.08 1.10 0.61
N GLN A 85 -4.53 0.69 1.80
CA GLN A 85 -5.90 0.89 2.27
C GLN A 85 -6.09 2.27 2.91
N ASP A 86 -5.04 2.79 3.55
CA ASP A 86 -5.00 4.12 4.15
C ASP A 86 -3.55 4.59 4.30
N PHE A 87 -3.35 5.89 4.44
CA PHE A 87 -2.05 6.48 4.71
C PHE A 87 -2.18 7.76 5.55
N ASP A 88 -1.16 8.05 6.34
CA ASP A 88 -1.03 9.34 7.04
C ASP A 88 0.35 9.95 6.75
N THR A 89 0.34 11.09 6.06
CA THR A 89 1.54 11.83 5.68
C THR A 89 1.87 12.98 6.65
N SER A 90 1.07 13.22 7.69
CA SER A 90 1.23 14.35 8.62
C SER A 90 2.47 14.24 9.51
N GLY A 91 2.89 13.02 9.83
CA GLY A 91 4.05 12.75 10.65
C GLY A 91 5.39 12.95 9.93
N ARG A 92 6.51 12.80 10.66
CA ARG A 92 7.86 12.81 10.07
C ARG A 92 8.03 11.71 9.01
N GLN A 93 7.43 10.56 9.27
CA GLN A 93 7.32 9.44 8.33
C GLN A 93 5.88 9.35 7.86
N THR A 94 5.68 8.74 6.70
CA THR A 94 4.35 8.35 6.24
C THR A 94 4.06 6.95 6.76
N THR A 95 2.92 6.79 7.43
CA THR A 95 2.42 5.48 7.86
C THR A 95 1.42 4.97 6.83
N LEU A 96 1.41 3.65 6.64
CA LEU A 96 0.58 2.98 5.65
C LEU A 96 -0.19 1.84 6.31
N ILE A 97 -1.47 1.72 5.97
CA ILE A 97 -2.29 0.54 6.25
C ILE A 97 -2.32 -0.28 4.97
N LEU A 98 -1.88 -1.54 5.04
CA LEU A 98 -1.66 -2.38 3.87
C LEU A 98 -2.49 -3.66 3.91
N LYS A 99 -2.98 -4.08 2.75
CA LYS A 99 -3.58 -5.39 2.51
C LYS A 99 -2.71 -6.14 1.50
N ARG A 100 -2.12 -7.26 1.91
CA ARG A 100 -1.39 -8.15 1.02
C ARG A 100 -2.40 -8.84 0.11
N ILE A 101 -2.13 -8.83 -1.18
CA ILE A 101 -2.93 -9.49 -2.21
C ILE A 101 -2.07 -10.51 -2.96
N ASP A 102 -2.72 -11.54 -3.47
CA ASP A 102 -2.12 -12.49 -4.39
C ASP A 102 -2.55 -12.10 -5.81
N LEU A 103 -1.58 -11.76 -6.67
CA LEU A 103 -1.84 -11.40 -8.08
C LEU A 103 -1.85 -12.61 -9.03
N TYR A 104 -1.82 -13.82 -8.48
CA TYR A 104 -1.84 -15.07 -9.23
C TYR A 104 -2.99 -15.96 -8.77
N GLY A 105 -3.89 -16.25 -9.71
CA GLY A 105 -4.69 -17.47 -9.80
C GLY A 105 -4.26 -18.22 -11.05
#